data_AF-A0A962XK39-F1
#
_entry.id   AF-A0A962XK39-F1
#
_cell.length_a   1.000
_cell.length_b   1.000
_cell.length_c   1.000
_cell.angle_alpha   90.00
_cell.angle_beta   90.00
_cell.angle_gamma   90.00
#
_symmetry.space_group_name_H-M   'P 1'
#
loop_
_entity.id
_entity.type
_entity.pdbx_description
1 polymer ?
#
loop_
_entity_poly.entity_id
_entity_poly.type
_entity_poly.pdbx_seq_one_letter_code
_entity_poly.pdbx_strand_id
1 'polypeptide(L)'
;MKQRYFSGWIIGSLALIVNVSSIAMNRQPGLYQEQAFIATGYDFSALGLKNCQSTRALDTTHYLAACRQTSPKAISGLRLFLVDTRQSEQNAILFRSPDFGDAYYVKVTVFNKDQGDGPTFILAESGAEFSYGVQIYMLDGSELRSAGNIDEVLLDDEENASSVVPTLQIKDTGQTVVFSFTKNVMVPDRQGNYTTVTPEQIRYIFDGRKLRRLLSNQ
;
A
#
# COMPACT_ATOMS: atom_id res chain seq x y z
N MET A 1 -36.87 -61.39 -31.58
CA MET A 1 -37.41 -60.01 -31.50
C MET A 1 -36.69 -59.29 -30.36
N LYS A 2 -36.34 -58.03 -30.58
CA LYS A 2 -35.48 -57.17 -29.74
C LYS A 2 -35.97 -57.05 -28.29
N GLN A 3 -35.05 -57.03 -27.32
CA GLN A 3 -35.00 -55.93 -26.33
C GLN A 3 -33.62 -55.83 -25.67
N ARG A 4 -33.13 -54.59 -25.64
CA ARG A 4 -31.88 -54.09 -25.06
C ARG A 4 -32.13 -53.59 -23.64
N TYR A 5 -31.02 -53.25 -22.97
CA TYR A 5 -30.83 -52.29 -21.86
C TYR A 5 -30.84 -52.90 -20.45
N PHE A 6 -30.03 -52.48 -19.47
CA PHE A 6 -29.08 -51.35 -19.35
C PHE A 6 -27.99 -51.77 -18.35
N SER A 7 -26.73 -51.47 -18.67
CA SER A 7 -25.57 -51.54 -17.76
C SER A 7 -25.61 -50.38 -16.77
N GLY A 8 -25.76 -50.65 -15.48
CA GLY A 8 -25.60 -49.67 -14.41
C GLY A 8 -24.19 -49.74 -13.81
N TRP A 9 -23.32 -48.80 -14.17
CA TRP A 9 -22.06 -48.55 -13.47
C TRP A 9 -22.34 -47.63 -12.29
N ILE A 10 -22.09 -48.12 -11.06
CA ILE A 10 -22.09 -47.29 -9.85
C ILE A 10 -20.71 -46.62 -9.79
N ILE A 11 -20.63 -45.37 -10.25
CA ILE A 11 -19.50 -44.49 -9.98
C ILE A 11 -19.74 -43.91 -8.59
N GLY A 12 -19.03 -44.43 -7.60
CA GLY A 12 -18.98 -43.86 -6.25
C GLY A 12 -18.17 -42.57 -6.29
N SER A 13 -18.85 -41.43 -6.25
CA SER A 13 -18.22 -40.13 -6.05
C SER A 13 -17.81 -39.98 -4.59
N LEU A 14 -16.52 -40.20 -4.32
CA LEU A 14 -15.90 -39.85 -3.04
C LEU A 14 -15.83 -38.32 -2.97
N ALA A 15 -16.78 -37.70 -2.27
CA ALA A 15 -16.73 -36.26 -1.99
C ALA A 15 -15.62 -36.02 -0.96
N LEU A 16 -14.46 -35.55 -1.44
CA LEU A 16 -13.41 -35.02 -0.59
C LEU A 16 -13.92 -33.68 -0.04
N ILE A 17 -14.44 -33.68 1.19
CA ILE A 17 -14.74 -32.45 1.91
C ILE A 17 -13.39 -31.88 2.35
N VAL A 18 -12.84 -30.98 1.54
CA VAL A 18 -11.71 -30.16 1.95
C VAL A 18 -12.26 -29.19 3.00
N ASN A 19 -12.05 -29.50 4.28
CA ASN A 19 -12.22 -28.56 5.36
C ASN A 19 -11.17 -27.45 5.19
N VAL A 20 -11.50 -26.45 4.36
CA VAL A 20 -10.78 -25.17 4.37
C VAL A 20 -11.19 -24.48 5.66
N SER A 21 -10.54 -24.88 6.74
CA SER A 21 -10.55 -24.11 7.97
C SER A 21 -9.87 -22.80 7.62
N SER A 22 -10.65 -21.77 7.33
CA SER A 22 -10.17 -20.40 7.37
C SER A 22 -9.82 -20.12 8.82
N ILE A 23 -8.63 -20.54 9.23
CA ILE A 23 -8.02 -20.07 10.46
C ILE A 23 -7.82 -18.59 10.18
N ALA A 24 -8.78 -17.76 10.61
CA ALA A 24 -8.49 -16.38 10.91
C ALA A 24 -7.43 -16.45 12.00
N MET A 25 -6.16 -16.45 11.60
CA MET A 25 -5.05 -16.29 12.53
C MET A 25 -5.31 -14.95 13.21
N ASN A 26 -5.80 -15.04 14.44
CA ASN A 26 -6.06 -13.90 15.28
C ASN A 26 -4.68 -13.33 15.59
N ARG A 27 -4.25 -12.35 14.79
CA ARG A 27 -2.94 -11.72 14.95
C ARG A 27 -2.95 -10.97 16.27
N GLN A 28 -1.80 -10.83 16.90
CA GLN A 28 -1.71 -10.04 18.13
C GLN A 28 -2.10 -8.59 17.78
N PRO A 29 -3.04 -7.95 18.50
CA PRO A 29 -3.33 -6.54 18.28
C PRO A 29 -2.08 -5.68 18.51
N GLY A 30 -1.99 -4.53 17.84
CA GLY A 30 -0.81 -3.67 17.95
C GLY A 30 -1.02 -2.32 17.27
N LEU A 31 -0.04 -1.43 17.44
CA LEU A 31 0.01 -0.14 16.75
C LEU A 31 1.11 -0.16 15.71
N TYR A 32 0.89 0.56 14.64
CA TYR A 32 1.89 0.79 13.62
C TYR A 32 2.54 2.14 13.86
N GLN A 33 3.87 2.15 13.94
CA GLN A 33 4.69 3.33 14.18
C GLN A 33 5.51 3.64 12.94
N GLU A 34 5.67 4.93 12.65
CA GLU A 34 6.59 5.38 11.62
C GLU A 34 8.01 4.96 11.99
N GLN A 35 8.72 4.36 11.03
CA GLN A 35 10.12 4.02 11.18
C GLN A 35 11.00 4.92 10.32
N ALA A 36 11.89 5.64 10.99
CA ALA A 36 12.87 6.51 10.36
C ALA A 36 14.20 5.79 10.17
N PHE A 37 14.27 4.84 9.23
CA PHE A 37 15.56 4.39 8.71
C PHE A 37 15.97 5.29 7.55
N ILE A 38 16.88 6.22 7.85
CA ILE A 38 17.47 7.08 6.83
C ILE A 38 18.40 6.21 5.99
N ALA A 39 18.10 6.10 4.70
CA ALA A 39 18.99 5.45 3.75
C ALA A 39 20.30 6.24 3.66
N THR A 40 21.43 5.57 3.91
CA THR A 40 22.75 6.14 3.59
C THR A 40 23.03 5.95 2.10
N GLY A 41 22.88 7.03 1.33
CA GLY A 41 23.63 7.31 0.09
C GLY A 41 23.74 6.23 -1.00
N TYR A 42 22.85 5.25 -1.10
CA TYR A 42 22.93 4.25 -2.18
C TYR A 42 22.67 4.91 -3.53
N ASP A 43 23.59 4.71 -4.48
CA ASP A 43 23.45 5.22 -5.84
C ASP A 43 22.65 4.24 -6.72
N PHE A 44 21.46 4.65 -7.13
CA PHE A 44 20.58 3.87 -8.00
C PHE A 44 20.82 4.11 -9.49
N SER A 45 21.82 4.93 -9.88
CA SER A 45 22.08 5.30 -11.27
C SER A 45 22.39 4.10 -12.17
N ALA A 46 23.11 3.10 -11.64
CA ALA A 46 23.42 1.85 -12.32
C ALA A 46 22.17 1.02 -12.68
N LEU A 47 21.06 1.25 -11.97
CA LEU A 47 19.76 0.63 -12.23
C LEU A 47 18.92 1.40 -13.27
N GLY A 48 19.45 2.51 -13.78
CA GLY A 48 18.73 3.43 -14.66
C GLY A 48 17.74 4.35 -13.94
N LEU A 49 17.79 4.39 -12.60
CA LEU A 49 16.95 5.25 -11.77
C LEU A 49 17.64 6.61 -11.57
N LYS A 50 16.88 7.69 -11.77
CA LYS A 50 17.37 9.08 -11.71
C LYS A 50 16.39 9.97 -10.98
N ASN A 51 16.88 11.14 -10.55
CA ASN A 51 16.08 12.19 -9.89
C ASN A 51 15.24 11.62 -8.72
N CYS A 52 15.85 10.76 -7.90
CA CYS A 52 15.20 10.16 -6.75
C CYS A 52 14.80 11.24 -5.73
N GLN A 53 13.51 11.35 -5.44
CA GLN A 53 12.93 12.36 -4.54
C GLN A 53 12.86 11.86 -3.10
N SER A 54 12.76 10.55 -2.90
CA SER A 54 12.67 9.94 -1.57
C SER A 54 13.34 8.57 -1.58
N THR A 55 14.13 8.29 -0.55
CA THR A 55 14.77 6.99 -0.33
C THR A 55 14.64 6.59 1.14
N ARG A 56 14.34 5.32 1.38
CA ARG A 56 14.23 4.73 2.73
C ARG A 56 14.88 3.36 2.72
N ALA A 57 15.70 3.08 3.72
CA ALA A 57 16.17 1.72 3.95
C ALA A 57 15.07 0.97 4.71
N LEU A 58 14.76 -0.24 4.28
CA LEU A 58 13.93 -1.18 5.05
C LEU A 58 14.81 -2.02 5.98
N ASP A 59 15.97 -2.41 5.48
CA ASP A 59 17.06 -3.06 6.22
C ASP A 59 18.41 -2.69 5.56
N THR A 60 19.47 -3.45 5.88
CA THR A 60 20.82 -3.23 5.35
C THR A 60 20.97 -3.46 3.84
N THR A 61 20.00 -4.13 3.22
CA THR A 61 20.06 -4.63 1.83
C THR A 61 18.85 -4.25 0.99
N HIS A 62 17.70 -3.94 1.61
CA HIS A 62 16.48 -3.57 0.92
C HIS A 62 16.18 -2.08 1.05
N TYR A 63 15.92 -1.43 -0.07
CA TYR A 63 15.66 0.00 -0.15
C TYR A 63 14.37 0.28 -0.91
N LEU A 64 13.61 1.23 -0.42
CA LEU A 64 12.55 1.91 -1.16
C LEU A 64 13.12 3.17 -1.77
N ALA A 65 12.84 3.38 -3.05
CA ALA A 65 13.27 4.58 -3.76
C ALA A 65 12.14 5.09 -4.65
N ALA A 66 11.81 6.38 -4.51
CA ALA A 66 10.88 7.07 -5.39
C ALA A 66 11.68 7.86 -6.43
N CYS A 67 11.77 7.35 -7.64
CA CYS A 67 12.65 7.86 -8.69
C CYS A 67 11.95 7.91 -10.05
N ARG A 68 12.57 8.61 -11.00
CA ARG A 68 12.25 8.47 -12.42
C ARG A 68 13.07 7.33 -13.00
N GLN A 69 12.49 6.55 -13.90
CA GLN A 69 13.20 5.50 -14.61
C GLN A 69 13.52 5.95 -16.02
N THR A 70 14.79 5.90 -16.41
CA THR A 70 15.19 6.26 -17.77
C THR A 70 14.60 5.26 -18.75
N SER A 71 13.83 5.73 -19.74
CA SER A 71 13.34 4.91 -20.85
C SER A 71 13.50 5.69 -22.15
N PRO A 72 13.93 5.06 -23.27
CA PRO A 72 14.09 5.72 -24.55
C PRO A 72 12.80 6.32 -25.14
N LYS A 73 11.62 6.00 -24.61
CA LYS A 73 10.32 6.31 -25.22
C LYS A 73 9.37 7.20 -24.41
N ALA A 74 9.76 7.70 -23.23
CA ALA A 74 8.87 8.56 -22.43
C ALA A 74 9.64 9.42 -21.41
N ILE A 75 9.10 10.61 -21.11
CA ILE A 75 9.36 11.29 -19.83
C ILE A 75 8.69 10.40 -18.77
N SER A 76 9.48 9.67 -17.99
CA SER A 76 8.89 8.82 -16.96
C SER A 76 8.46 9.67 -15.76
N GLY A 77 7.18 9.53 -15.39
CA GLY A 77 6.69 9.98 -14.09
C GLY A 77 7.47 9.32 -12.95
N LEU A 78 7.36 9.88 -11.75
CA LEU A 78 7.93 9.26 -10.56
C LEU A 78 7.27 7.90 -10.33
N ARG A 79 8.05 6.95 -9.82
CA ARG A 79 7.62 5.59 -9.46
C ARG A 79 8.30 5.17 -8.16
N LEU A 80 7.63 4.31 -7.40
CA LEU A 80 8.20 3.63 -6.25
C LEU A 80 8.86 2.32 -6.71
N PHE A 81 10.08 2.10 -6.22
CA PHE A 81 10.85 0.89 -6.44
C PHE A 81 11.19 0.23 -5.09
N LEU A 82 11.16 -1.10 -5.06
CA LEU A 82 11.86 -1.89 -4.04
C LEU A 82 13.13 -2.46 -4.67
N VAL A 83 14.26 -2.24 -4.03
CA VAL A 83 15.58 -2.63 -4.53
C VAL A 83 16.29 -3.52 -3.52
N ASP A 84 16.85 -4.64 -3.98
CA ASP A 84 17.79 -5.48 -3.23
C ASP A 84 19.21 -5.23 -3.72
N THR A 85 20.05 -4.65 -2.86
CA THR A 85 21.42 -4.22 -3.21
C THR A 85 22.42 -5.37 -3.30
N ARG A 86 22.02 -6.59 -2.94
CA ARG A 86 22.85 -7.79 -3.12
C ARG A 86 22.83 -8.27 -4.58
N GLN A 87 21.81 -7.89 -5.32
CA GLN A 87 21.64 -8.23 -6.73
C GLN A 87 22.20 -7.10 -7.61
N SER A 88 22.63 -7.45 -8.82
CA SER A 88 23.13 -6.47 -9.79
C SER A 88 22.09 -6.18 -10.88
N GLU A 89 22.20 -4.99 -11.48
CA GLU A 89 21.42 -4.57 -12.64
C GLU A 89 19.90 -4.71 -12.43
N GLN A 90 19.15 -5.09 -13.46
CA GLN A 90 17.68 -5.14 -13.39
C GLN A 90 17.15 -6.17 -12.39
N ASN A 91 17.94 -7.19 -12.03
CA ASN A 91 17.55 -8.17 -11.01
C ASN A 91 17.50 -7.57 -9.59
N ALA A 92 18.12 -6.41 -9.39
CA ALA A 92 18.02 -5.66 -8.13
C ALA A 92 16.65 -5.04 -7.92
N ILE A 93 15.87 -4.80 -8.98
CA ILE A 93 14.54 -4.19 -8.86
C ILE A 93 13.51 -5.29 -8.59
N LEU A 94 13.13 -5.46 -7.32
CA LEU A 94 12.14 -6.45 -6.88
C LEU A 94 10.70 -6.00 -7.14
N PHE A 95 10.45 -4.68 -7.11
CA PHE A 95 9.13 -4.10 -7.33
C PHE A 95 9.21 -2.79 -8.09
N ARG A 96 8.17 -2.52 -8.89
CA ARG A 96 7.95 -1.26 -9.59
C ARG A 96 6.46 -0.90 -9.55
N SER A 97 6.13 0.28 -9.02
CA SER A 97 4.77 0.80 -9.08
C SER A 97 4.39 1.31 -10.48
N PRO A 98 3.08 1.53 -10.74
CA PRO A 98 2.64 2.52 -11.74
C PRO A 98 3.29 3.90 -11.49
N ASP A 99 3.31 4.76 -12.51
CA ASP A 99 3.76 6.14 -12.29
C ASP A 99 2.72 6.96 -11.52
N PHE A 100 3.21 7.95 -10.77
CA PHE A 100 2.41 8.92 -10.04
C PHE A 100 2.03 10.12 -10.92
N GLY A 101 1.84 9.89 -12.23
CA GLY A 101 1.44 10.92 -13.18
C GLY A 101 2.41 12.10 -13.26
N ASP A 102 1.86 13.31 -13.11
CA ASP A 102 2.55 14.59 -13.18
C ASP A 102 3.14 15.06 -11.84
N ALA A 103 3.11 14.23 -10.80
CA ALA A 103 3.67 14.57 -9.49
C ALA A 103 5.13 15.05 -9.58
N TYR A 104 5.42 16.13 -8.86
CA TYR A 104 6.78 16.69 -8.75
C TYR A 104 7.56 16.02 -7.62
N TYR A 105 6.86 15.53 -6.60
CA TYR A 105 7.43 14.75 -5.51
C TYR A 105 6.67 13.46 -5.26
N VAL A 106 7.37 12.49 -4.68
CA VAL A 106 6.78 11.33 -4.00
C VAL A 106 7.54 11.13 -2.70
N LYS A 107 6.85 11.30 -1.56
CA LYS A 107 7.40 11.12 -0.22
C LYS A 107 7.04 9.74 0.31
N VAL A 108 8.05 8.96 0.67
CA VAL A 108 7.89 7.60 1.20
C VAL A 108 7.99 7.61 2.72
N THR A 109 6.97 7.07 3.38
CA THR A 109 6.92 6.86 4.83
C THR A 109 6.66 5.38 5.11
N VAL A 110 7.38 4.80 6.06
CA VAL A 110 7.32 3.37 6.37
C VAL A 110 6.75 3.19 7.76
N PHE A 111 5.78 2.30 7.90
CA PHE A 111 5.12 1.98 9.17
C PHE A 111 5.29 0.50 9.49
N ASN A 112 5.85 0.24 10.67
CA ASN A 112 6.02 -1.11 11.20
C ASN A 112 5.22 -1.30 12.48
N LYS A 113 4.78 -2.54 12.68
CA LYS A 113 4.05 -2.89 13.89
C LYS A 113 4.99 -2.84 15.09
N ASP A 114 4.54 -2.22 16.16
CA ASP A 114 5.31 -2.03 17.39
C ASP A 114 5.55 -3.34 18.15
N GLN A 115 4.59 -4.28 18.07
CA GLN A 115 4.64 -5.56 18.74
C GLN A 115 4.06 -6.69 17.90
N GLY A 116 4.76 -7.83 17.90
CA GLY A 116 4.36 -9.04 17.19
C GLY A 116 4.51 -8.93 15.68
N ASP A 117 4.11 -9.99 14.98
CA ASP A 117 4.24 -10.06 13.53
C ASP A 117 3.12 -9.28 12.82
N GLY A 118 3.46 -8.70 11.68
CA GLY A 118 2.55 -7.99 10.80
C GLY A 118 3.27 -7.48 9.55
N PRO A 119 2.53 -7.21 8.46
CA PRO A 119 3.14 -6.63 7.27
C PRO A 119 3.65 -5.21 7.56
N THR A 120 4.66 -4.78 6.83
CA THR A 120 5.09 -3.37 6.79
C THR A 120 4.17 -2.59 5.85
N PHE A 121 3.69 -1.43 6.28
CA PHE A 121 2.95 -0.51 5.41
C PHE A 121 3.84 0.59 4.88
N ILE A 122 3.70 0.88 3.60
CA ILE A 122 4.48 1.90 2.90
C ILE A 122 3.51 2.90 2.31
N LEU A 123 3.60 4.14 2.79
CA LEU A 123 2.80 5.26 2.35
C LEU A 123 3.62 6.07 1.36
N ALA A 124 3.22 6.06 0.09
CA ALA A 124 3.79 6.88 -0.95
C ALA A 124 2.83 8.04 -1.23
N GLU A 125 3.09 9.17 -0.60
CA GLU A 125 2.38 10.42 -0.86
C GLU A 125 2.94 11.07 -2.11
N SER A 126 2.08 11.50 -3.03
CA SER A 126 2.47 12.23 -4.24
C SER A 126 1.87 13.62 -4.27
N GLY A 127 2.53 14.55 -4.95
CA GLY A 127 1.98 15.89 -5.16
C GLY A 127 2.87 16.79 -6.00
N ALA A 128 2.44 18.03 -6.15
CA ALA A 128 3.22 19.14 -6.71
C ALA A 128 3.34 20.25 -5.66
N GLU A 129 2.64 21.36 -5.83
CA GLU A 129 2.53 22.41 -4.81
C GLU A 129 1.62 21.98 -3.65
N PHE A 130 0.75 21.00 -3.89
CA PHE A 130 -0.19 20.43 -2.92
C PHE A 130 -0.20 18.90 -2.96
N SER A 131 -0.69 18.26 -1.90
CA SER A 131 -0.82 16.80 -1.81
C SER A 131 -1.94 16.29 -2.72
N TYR A 132 -1.67 15.21 -3.45
CA TYR A 132 -2.64 14.50 -4.28
C TYR A 132 -3.21 13.26 -3.58
N GLY A 133 -2.87 13.05 -2.30
CA GLY A 133 -3.23 11.86 -1.53
C GLY A 133 -2.09 10.84 -1.45
N VAL A 134 -2.43 9.65 -0.93
CA VAL A 134 -1.46 8.66 -0.50
C VAL A 134 -1.78 7.29 -1.09
N GLN A 135 -0.86 6.73 -1.88
CA GLN A 135 -0.92 5.34 -2.29
C GLN A 135 -0.32 4.46 -1.17
N ILE A 136 -1.11 3.50 -0.71
CA ILE A 136 -0.74 2.54 0.33
C ILE A 136 -0.26 1.26 -0.33
N TYR A 137 0.94 0.83 0.06
CA TYR A 137 1.51 -0.46 -0.26
C TYR A 137 1.70 -1.29 1.01
N MET A 138 1.69 -2.60 0.83
CA MET A 138 1.93 -3.57 1.89
C MET A 138 3.10 -4.46 1.47
N LEU A 139 4.10 -4.56 2.35
CA LEU A 139 5.21 -5.50 2.23
C LEU A 139 5.00 -6.63 3.23
N ASP A 140 4.92 -7.85 2.74
CA ASP A 140 4.82 -9.07 3.53
C ASP A 140 5.91 -10.04 3.09
N GLY A 141 6.89 -10.29 3.95
CA GLY A 141 8.16 -10.90 3.57
C GLY A 141 8.87 -10.07 2.51
N SER A 142 9.07 -10.64 1.31
CA SER A 142 9.70 -9.98 0.16
C SER A 142 8.70 -9.45 -0.88
N GLU A 143 7.39 -9.65 -0.67
CA GLU A 143 6.37 -9.27 -1.65
C GLU A 143 5.80 -7.89 -1.30
N LEU A 144 6.09 -6.89 -2.15
CA LEU A 144 5.48 -5.58 -2.10
C LEU A 144 4.30 -5.50 -3.06
N ARG A 145 3.12 -5.12 -2.56
CA ARG A 145 1.91 -4.96 -3.39
C ARG A 145 1.11 -3.71 -3.02
N SER A 146 0.34 -3.18 -3.96
CA SER A 146 -0.62 -2.11 -3.68
C SER A 146 -1.74 -2.63 -2.79
N ALA A 147 -2.05 -1.89 -1.73
CA ALA A 147 -3.14 -2.18 -0.80
C ALA A 147 -4.36 -1.29 -1.06
N GLY A 148 -4.16 -0.07 -1.57
CA GLY A 148 -5.23 0.90 -1.84
C GLY A 148 -4.71 2.32 -1.70
N ASN A 149 -5.62 3.29 -1.63
CA ASN A 149 -5.31 4.71 -1.60
C ASN A 149 -6.14 5.43 -0.52
N ILE A 150 -5.58 6.51 0.00
CA ILE A 150 -6.25 7.50 0.85
C ILE A 150 -6.25 8.80 0.04
N ASP A 151 -7.45 9.25 -0.36
CA ASP A 151 -7.64 10.42 -1.21
C ASP A 151 -7.85 11.69 -0.39
N GLU A 152 -8.11 11.53 0.91
CA GLU A 152 -8.32 12.64 1.82
C GLU A 152 -7.03 13.41 2.08
N VAL A 153 -7.20 14.72 2.23
CA VAL A 153 -6.13 15.68 2.50
C VAL A 153 -6.46 16.47 3.76
N LEU A 154 -5.45 17.11 4.35
CA LEU A 154 -5.68 18.20 5.30
C LEU A 154 -5.72 19.52 4.53
N LEU A 155 -6.21 20.58 5.17
CA LEU A 155 -5.92 21.94 4.72
C LEU A 155 -4.84 22.53 5.63
N ASP A 156 -3.84 23.16 5.04
CA ASP A 156 -2.91 24.01 5.78
C ASP A 156 -3.52 25.39 6.07
N ASP A 157 -2.72 26.27 6.68
CA ASP A 157 -3.16 27.62 7.08
C ASP A 157 -3.51 28.52 5.88
N GLU A 158 -3.05 28.16 4.67
CA GLU A 158 -3.33 28.85 3.41
C GLU A 158 -4.46 28.18 2.62
N GLU A 159 -5.19 27.26 3.24
CA GLU A 159 -6.25 26.44 2.62
C GLU A 159 -5.78 25.54 1.47
N ASN A 160 -4.48 25.24 1.39
CA ASN A 160 -3.94 24.31 0.40
C ASN A 160 -4.04 22.87 0.90
N ALA A 161 -4.27 21.94 -0.03
CA ALA A 161 -4.30 20.51 0.25
C ALA A 161 -2.92 20.02 0.72
N SER A 162 -2.87 19.54 1.96
CA SER A 162 -1.65 19.08 2.63
C SER A 162 -1.76 17.63 3.11
N SER A 163 -0.61 17.07 3.51
CA SER A 163 -0.46 15.65 3.83
C SER A 163 -1.31 15.20 5.02
N VAL A 164 -2.07 14.12 4.84
CA VAL A 164 -2.73 13.42 5.97
C VAL A 164 -1.79 12.53 6.77
N VAL A 165 -0.62 12.18 6.22
CA VAL A 165 0.30 11.20 6.83
C VAL A 165 0.65 11.52 8.30
N PRO A 166 0.95 12.79 8.69
CA PRO A 166 1.25 13.13 10.08
C PRO A 166 0.08 12.93 11.06
N THR A 167 -1.15 12.79 10.57
CA THR A 167 -2.35 12.60 11.39
C THR A 167 -2.90 11.19 11.33
N LEU A 168 -2.31 10.32 10.51
CA LEU A 168 -2.72 8.92 10.38
C LEU A 168 -2.32 8.13 11.62
N GLN A 169 -3.29 7.37 12.13
CA GLN A 169 -3.08 6.32 13.11
C GLN A 169 -3.41 4.99 12.46
N ILE A 170 -2.52 4.03 12.61
CA ILE A 170 -2.66 2.70 12.02
C ILE A 170 -2.65 1.68 13.15
N LYS A 171 -3.73 0.91 13.29
CA LYS A 171 -3.94 -0.03 14.40
C LYS A 171 -4.36 -1.40 13.88
N ASP A 172 -3.66 -2.43 14.33
CA ASP A 172 -4.08 -3.82 14.14
C ASP A 172 -5.03 -4.23 15.27
N THR A 173 -6.24 -4.67 14.92
CA THR A 173 -7.22 -5.19 15.89
C THR A 173 -7.06 -6.69 16.15
N GLY A 174 -6.12 -7.34 15.46
CA GLY A 174 -5.94 -8.79 15.40
C GLY A 174 -6.75 -9.47 14.31
N GLN A 175 -7.80 -8.79 13.82
CA GLN A 175 -8.62 -9.26 12.70
C GLN A 175 -8.36 -8.44 11.43
N THR A 176 -8.24 -7.12 11.57
CA THR A 176 -8.06 -6.16 10.48
C THR A 176 -7.11 -5.06 10.90
N VAL A 177 -6.49 -4.39 9.92
CA VAL A 177 -5.76 -3.14 10.19
C VAL A 177 -6.66 -1.95 9.88
N VAL A 178 -6.79 -1.05 10.84
CA VAL A 178 -7.60 0.16 10.77
C VAL A 178 -6.67 1.35 10.59
N PHE A 179 -6.92 2.16 9.58
CA PHE A 179 -6.29 3.47 9.40
C PHE A 179 -7.34 4.53 9.75
N SER A 180 -7.03 5.39 10.70
CA SER A 180 -7.88 6.48 11.18
C SER A 180 -7.09 7.77 11.24
N PHE A 181 -7.77 8.89 11.45
CA PHE A 181 -7.15 10.21 11.51
C PHE A 181 -7.29 10.80 12.91
N THR A 182 -6.36 11.64 13.33
CA THR A 182 -6.45 12.40 14.60
C THR A 182 -7.05 13.79 14.44
N LYS A 183 -7.23 14.24 13.19
CA LYS A 183 -7.81 15.53 12.84
C LYS A 183 -8.91 15.36 11.82
N ASN A 184 -9.75 16.38 11.68
CA ASN A 184 -10.69 16.48 10.56
C ASN A 184 -9.91 16.42 9.24
N VAL A 185 -10.49 15.75 8.25
CA VAL A 185 -9.93 15.62 6.91
C VAL A 185 -10.90 16.18 5.89
N MET A 186 -10.37 16.57 4.74
CA MET A 186 -11.15 16.98 3.58
C MET A 186 -11.33 15.81 2.63
N VAL A 187 -12.59 15.48 2.35
CA VAL A 187 -12.96 14.46 1.37
C VAL A 187 -13.28 15.15 0.04
N PRO A 188 -12.51 14.89 -1.03
CA PRO A 188 -12.85 15.41 -2.36
C PRO A 188 -14.07 14.69 -2.92
N ASP A 189 -15.00 15.44 -3.52
CA ASP A 189 -16.02 14.91 -4.41
C ASP A 189 -15.50 14.77 -5.85
N ARG A 190 -16.33 14.27 -6.76
CA ARG A 190 -15.95 14.10 -8.17
C ARG A 190 -15.87 15.41 -8.95
N GLN A 191 -16.38 16.49 -8.37
CA GLN A 191 -16.40 17.83 -8.94
C GLN A 191 -15.23 18.67 -8.43
N GLY A 192 -14.41 18.15 -7.52
CA GLY A 192 -13.27 18.83 -6.92
C GLY A 192 -13.63 19.72 -5.73
N ASN A 193 -14.87 19.63 -5.21
CA ASN A 193 -15.22 20.28 -3.95
C ASN A 193 -14.78 19.41 -2.77
N TYR A 194 -14.50 20.04 -1.64
CA TYR A 194 -14.12 19.36 -0.42
C TYR A 194 -15.25 19.42 0.62
N THR A 195 -15.48 18.30 1.29
CA THR A 195 -16.32 18.25 2.49
C THR A 195 -15.44 17.89 3.69
N THR A 196 -15.54 18.68 4.76
CA THR A 196 -14.88 18.36 6.03
C THR A 196 -15.58 17.19 6.70
N VAL A 197 -14.79 16.19 7.10
CA VAL A 197 -15.25 15.00 7.82
C VAL A 197 -14.46 14.83 9.11
N THR A 198 -15.17 14.52 10.20
CA THR A 198 -14.55 14.30 11.52
C THR A 198 -13.87 12.92 11.61
N PRO A 199 -12.83 12.76 12.45
CA PRO A 199 -12.15 11.47 12.69
C PRO A 199 -13.07 10.26 12.90
N GLU A 200 -14.19 10.43 13.61
CA GLU A 200 -15.10 9.35 13.96
C GLU A 200 -15.94 8.88 12.77
N GLN A 201 -16.12 9.74 11.77
CA GLN A 201 -16.95 9.49 10.60
C GLN A 201 -16.20 8.74 9.50
N ILE A 202 -14.87 8.76 9.49
CA ILE A 202 -14.06 8.17 8.42
C ILE A 202 -12.92 7.31 8.95
N ARG A 203 -12.82 6.11 8.38
CA ARG A 203 -11.70 5.20 8.59
C ARG A 203 -11.53 4.30 7.39
N TYR A 204 -10.35 3.70 7.28
CA TYR A 204 -10.08 2.67 6.30
C TYR A 204 -9.82 1.34 6.99
N ILE A 205 -10.36 0.27 6.43
CA ILE A 205 -10.16 -1.09 6.91
C ILE A 205 -9.38 -1.88 5.87
N PHE A 206 -8.25 -2.42 6.28
CA PHE A 206 -7.47 -3.38 5.51
C PHE A 206 -7.81 -4.80 5.99
N ASP A 207 -8.31 -5.62 5.07
CA ASP A 207 -8.76 -6.99 5.31
C ASP A 207 -7.69 -8.07 5.01
N GLY A 208 -6.43 -7.65 4.78
CA GLY A 208 -5.34 -8.53 4.33
C GLY A 208 -5.11 -8.50 2.81
N ARG A 209 -6.08 -7.97 2.04
CA ARG A 209 -5.96 -7.86 0.58
C ARG A 209 -6.05 -6.43 0.10
N LYS A 210 -7.08 -5.69 0.55
CA LYS A 210 -7.30 -4.32 0.10
C LYS A 210 -7.73 -3.42 1.25
N LEU A 211 -7.44 -2.15 1.07
CA LEU A 211 -7.90 -1.06 1.90
C LEU A 211 -9.30 -0.64 1.41
N ARG A 212 -10.25 -0.52 2.33
CA ARG A 212 -11.61 -0.08 2.03
C ARG A 212 -11.99 1.10 2.91
N ARG A 213 -12.40 2.20 2.29
CA ARG A 213 -12.96 3.35 3.00
C ARG A 213 -14.31 2.98 3.62
N LEU A 214 -14.50 3.36 4.87
CA LEU A 214 -15.77 3.37 5.58
C LEU A 214 -16.09 4.81 5.97
N LEU A 215 -17.19 5.30 5.43
CA LEU A 215 -17.77 6.58 5.81
C LEU A 215 -19.08 6.30 6.57
N SER A 216 -19.20 6.83 7.78
CA SER A 216 -20.44 6.74 8.56
C SER A 216 -21.25 8.00 8.31
N ASN A 217 -22.48 7.83 7.83
CA ASN A 217 -23.46 8.91 7.84
C ASN A 217 -23.96 9.07 9.28
N GLN A 218 -24.09 10.32 9.75
CA GLN A 218 -24.79 10.60 11.01
C GLN A 218 -26.27 10.21 10.90
#